data_AF-A0A373CND6-F1
#
_entry.id   AF-A0A373CND6-F1
#
_cell.length_a   1.000
_cell.length_b   1.000
_cell.length_c   1.000
_cell.angle_alpha   90.00
_cell.angle_beta   90.00
_cell.angle_gamma   90.00
#
_symmetry.space_group_name_H-M   'P 1'
#
loop_
_entity.id
_entity.type
_entity.pdbx_description
1 polymer ?
#
loop_
_entity_poly.entity_id
_entity_poly.type
_entity_poly.pdbx_seq_one_letter_code
_entity_poly.pdbx_strand_id
1 'polypeptide(L)'
;MSGVATLSNEKNYTVFQFGNHVIRFIAPYSLERYTAVKEWDNGYLVVMAKYKHNEKPEEEYIDLVPILQNLYFDVDKFLNPIKSVEVANG
;
A
#
# COMPACT_ATOMS: atom_id res chain seq x y z
N MET A 1 10.52 11.10 -12.81
CA MET A 1 9.89 10.19 -11.81
C MET A 1 8.97 9.25 -12.57
N SER A 2 9.20 7.94 -12.47
CA SER A 2 8.20 6.95 -12.83
C SER A 2 7.00 7.21 -11.92
N GLY A 3 5.79 7.43 -12.45
CA GLY A 3 4.58 7.60 -11.65
C GLY A 3 4.14 6.29 -10.98
N VAL A 4 5.09 5.50 -10.50
CA VAL A 4 4.89 4.17 -9.93
C VAL A 4 5.22 4.28 -8.45
N ALA A 5 4.24 3.97 -7.60
CA ALA A 5 4.44 3.80 -6.18
C ALA A 5 4.62 2.31 -5.84
N THR A 6 5.15 2.01 -4.66
CA THR A 6 5.33 0.63 -4.20
C THR A 6 4.58 0.37 -2.90
N LEU A 7 4.07 -0.85 -2.79
CA LEU A 7 3.46 -1.41 -1.58
C LEU A 7 4.30 -2.56 -1.06
N SER A 8 4.64 -2.55 0.22
CA SER A 8 5.35 -3.64 0.89
C SER A 8 4.92 -3.74 2.35
N ASN A 9 5.56 -4.63 3.10
CA ASN A 9 5.38 -4.70 4.54
C ASN A 9 6.73 -4.79 5.26
N GLU A 10 6.79 -4.18 6.44
CA GLU A 10 7.93 -4.24 7.35
C GLU A 10 7.41 -4.55 8.76
N LYS A 11 7.68 -5.76 9.25
CA LYS A 11 7.16 -6.25 10.54
C LYS A 11 5.63 -6.12 10.59
N ASN A 12 5.11 -5.27 11.48
CA ASN A 12 3.67 -5.04 11.70
C ASN A 12 3.17 -3.79 10.97
N TYR A 13 3.85 -3.39 9.89
CA TYR A 13 3.49 -2.22 9.11
C TYR A 13 3.32 -2.57 7.65
N THR A 14 2.31 -1.98 7.05
CA THR A 14 2.26 -1.77 5.61
C THR A 14 3.06 -0.52 5.30
N VAL A 15 3.84 -0.59 4.22
CA VAL A 15 4.70 0.48 3.75
C VAL A 15 4.25 0.86 2.34
N PHE A 16 3.82 2.10 2.18
CA PHE A 16 3.52 2.71 0.89
C PHE A 16 4.58 3.76 0.57
N GLN A 17 5.26 3.62 -0.57
CA GLN A 17 6.36 4.51 -0.94
C GLN A 17 6.12 5.13 -2.31
N PHE A 18 6.27 6.46 -2.38
CA PHE A 18 6.22 7.21 -3.63
C PHE A 18 7.17 8.40 -3.61
N GLY A 19 8.06 8.47 -4.60
CA GLY A 19 9.13 9.46 -4.63
C GLY A 19 10.02 9.36 -3.40
N ASN A 20 10.10 10.44 -2.62
CA ASN A 20 10.86 10.53 -1.37
C ASN A 20 10.00 10.28 -0.11
N HIS A 21 8.72 9.93 -0.26
CA HIS A 21 7.83 9.68 0.86
C HIS A 21 7.73 8.18 1.14
N VAL A 22 7.89 7.83 2.42
CA VAL A 22 7.66 6.48 2.94
C VAL A 22 6.58 6.60 4.01
N ILE A 23 5.39 6.09 3.71
CA ILE A 23 4.23 6.14 4.60
C ILE A 23 4.06 4.75 5.23
N ARG A 24 4.00 4.71 6.55
CA ARG A 24 3.85 3.48 7.33
C ARG A 24 2.55 3.52 8.12
N PHE A 25 1.78 2.46 8.05
CA PHE A 25 0.57 2.27 8.85
C PHE A 25 0.48 0.84 9.34
N ILE A 26 -0.23 0.65 10.46
CA ILE A 26 -0.27 -0.64 11.15
C ILE A 26 -0.91 -1.69 10.25
N ALA A 27 -0.26 -2.85 10.17
CA ALA A 27 -0.78 -4.05 9.56
C ALA A 27 -0.97 -5.14 10.62
N PRO A 28 -1.84 -6.14 10.38
CA PRO A 28 -1.96 -7.29 11.26
C PRO A 28 -0.61 -8.01 11.42
N TYR A 29 -0.26 -8.43 12.64
CA TYR A 29 0.97 -9.20 12.91
C TYR A 29 1.04 -10.54 12.14
N SER A 30 -0.10 -11.00 11.66
CA SER A 30 -0.28 -12.21 10.85
C SER A 30 0.06 -12.00 9.39
N LEU A 31 0.18 -10.75 8.91
CA LEU A 31 0.54 -10.45 7.53
C LEU A 31 1.99 -10.88 7.27
N GLU A 32 2.18 -11.77 6.29
CA GLU A 32 3.51 -12.20 5.86
C GLU A 32 4.05 -11.29 4.77
N ARG A 33 3.25 -11.07 3.71
CA ARG A 33 3.57 -10.16 2.61
C ARG A 33 2.37 -9.85 1.73
N TYR A 34 2.44 -8.73 1.01
CA TYR A 34 1.62 -8.52 -0.18
C TYR A 34 2.20 -9.31 -1.35
N THR A 35 1.32 -9.81 -2.22
CA THR A 35 1.68 -10.71 -3.33
C THR A 35 1.32 -10.12 -4.69
N ALA A 36 0.30 -9.26 -4.75
CA ALA A 36 -0.06 -8.51 -5.94
C ALA A 36 -0.86 -7.26 -5.57
N VAL A 37 -0.81 -6.24 -6.43
CA VAL A 37 -1.81 -5.18 -6.49
C VAL A 37 -2.73 -5.50 -7.66
N LYS A 38 -4.02 -5.64 -7.39
CA LYS A 38 -5.04 -5.91 -8.42
C LYS A 38 -5.55 -4.62 -9.03
N GLU A 39 -5.83 -3.63 -8.18
CA GLU A 39 -6.44 -2.37 -8.60
C GLU A 39 -5.84 -1.21 -7.83
N TRP A 40 -5.70 -0.08 -8.53
CA TRP A 40 -5.34 1.22 -8.01
C TRP A 40 -6.37 2.22 -8.51
N ASP A 41 -7.08 2.86 -7.58
CA ASP A 41 -8.04 3.93 -7.87
C ASP A 41 -7.75 5.13 -6.96
N ASN A 42 -6.79 5.96 -7.40
CA ASN A 42 -6.42 7.25 -6.81
C ASN A 42 -6.54 7.35 -5.28
N GLY A 43 -5.89 6.42 -4.57
CA GLY A 43 -5.91 6.35 -3.10
C GLY A 43 -6.55 5.08 -2.54
N TYR A 44 -7.34 4.37 -3.34
CA TYR A 44 -7.90 3.07 -2.99
C TYR A 44 -7.11 1.93 -3.66
N LEU A 45 -6.84 0.87 -2.92
CA LEU A 45 -6.06 -0.29 -3.37
C LEU A 45 -6.85 -1.58 -3.12
N VAL A 46 -6.88 -2.45 -4.14
CA VAL A 46 -7.26 -3.86 -4.00
C VAL A 46 -6.00 -4.69 -4.14
N VAL A 47 -5.68 -5.51 -3.14
CA VAL A 47 -4.40 -6.23 -3.06
C VAL A 47 -4.59 -7.68 -2.67
N MET A 48 -3.63 -8.52 -3.02
CA MET A 48 -3.56 -9.90 -2.54
C MET A 48 -2.56 -9.99 -1.38
N ALA A 49 -3.03 -10.33 -0.18
CA ALA A 49 -2.24 -10.43 1.04
C ALA A 49 -2.08 -11.89 1.49
N LYS A 50 -0.84 -12.32 1.76
CA LYS A 50 -0.57 -13.64 2.35
C LYS A 50 -0.48 -13.52 3.86
N TYR A 51 -1.32 -14.25 4.57
CA TYR A 51 -1.32 -14.32 6.03
C TYR A 51 -0.78 -15.66 6.56
N LYS A 52 -0.22 -15.66 7.77
CA LYS A 52 0.37 -16.85 8.42
C LYS A 52 -0.60 -18.02 8.58
N HIS A 53 -1.88 -17.72 8.80
CA HIS A 53 -2.88 -18.73 9.14
C HIS A 53 -3.64 -19.27 7.91
N ASN A 54 -3.42 -18.68 6.72
CA ASN A 54 -4.13 -19.04 5.50
C ASN A 54 -3.13 -19.49 4.43
N GLU A 55 -3.41 -20.61 3.76
CA GLU A 55 -2.54 -21.13 2.70
C GLU A 55 -2.55 -20.25 1.45
N LYS A 56 -3.72 -19.72 1.09
CA LYS A 56 -3.91 -18.88 -0.09
C LYS A 56 -3.87 -17.39 0.30
N PRO A 57 -3.37 -16.52 -0.59
CA PRO A 57 -3.54 -15.09 -0.42
C PRO A 57 -5.01 -14.70 -0.42
N GLU A 58 -5.34 -13.69 0.37
CA GLU A 58 -6.68 -13.12 0.51
C GLU A 58 -6.74 -11.75 -0.15
N GLU A 59 -7.90 -11.39 -0.67
CA GLU A 59 -8.14 -10.06 -1.21
C GLU A 59 -8.37 -9.09 -0.06
N GLU A 60 -7.63 -7.98 -0.06
CA GLU A 60 -7.67 -6.95 0.96
C GLU A 60 -7.87 -5.58 0.30
N TYR A 61 -8.50 -4.69 1.05
CA TYR A 61 -8.83 -3.34 0.60
C TYR A 61 -8.14 -2.32 1.50
N ILE A 62 -7.40 -1.39 0.89
CA ILE A 62 -6.67 -0.35 1.62
C ILE A 62 -7.12 1.01 1.10
N ASP A 63 -7.62 1.85 2.01
CA ASP A 63 -7.92 3.25 1.75
C ASP A 63 -6.79 4.13 2.32
N LEU A 64 -6.01 4.74 1.43
CA LEU A 64 -4.91 5.63 1.80
C LEU A 64 -5.41 7.03 2.17
N VAL A 65 -6.61 7.43 1.77
CA VAL A 65 -7.08 8.82 1.93
C VAL A 65 -7.12 9.24 3.40
N PRO A 66 -7.75 8.49 4.33
CA PRO A 66 -7.76 8.84 5.75
C PRO A 66 -6.35 8.84 6.36
N ILE A 67 -5.48 7.93 5.92
CA ILE A 67 -4.10 7.81 6.42
C ILE A 67 -3.31 9.06 6.05
N LEU A 68 -3.39 9.49 4.79
CA LEU A 68 -2.73 10.69 4.28
C LEU A 68 -3.25 11.97 4.96
N GLN A 69 -4.58 12.07 5.15
CA GLN A 69 -5.20 13.20 5.86
C GLN A 69 -4.70 13.32 7.30
N ASN A 70 -4.62 12.20 8.03
CA ASN A 70 -4.11 12.17 9.40
C ASN A 70 -2.62 12.53 9.50
N LEU A 71 -1.88 12.35 8.41
CA LEU A 71 -0.49 12.78 8.27
C LEU A 71 -0.35 14.20 7.71
N TYR A 72 -1.45 14.94 7.57
CA TYR A 72 -1.51 16.32 7.07
C TYR A 72 -1.02 16.50 5.62
N PHE A 73 -1.15 15.48 4.78
CA PHE A 73 -0.86 15.60 3.35
C PHE A 73 -1.98 16.36 2.63
N ASP A 74 -1.58 17.12 1.61
CA ASP A 74 -2.47 17.46 0.50
C ASP A 74 -2.68 16.19 -0.33
N VAL A 75 -3.79 15.50 -0.07
CA VAL A 75 -4.10 14.17 -0.61
C VAL A 75 -4.10 14.17 -2.13
N ASP A 76 -4.83 15.10 -2.74
CA ASP A 76 -4.95 15.18 -4.20
C ASP A 76 -3.58 15.45 -4.83
N LYS A 77 -2.83 16.41 -4.28
CA LYS A 77 -1.49 16.73 -4.79
C LYS A 77 -0.52 15.55 -4.68
N PHE A 78 -0.64 14.76 -3.62
CA PHE A 78 0.21 13.59 -3.40
C PHE A 78 -0.15 12.42 -4.32
N LEU A 79 -1.44 12.14 -4.51
CA LEU A 79 -1.95 10.98 -5.24
C LEU A 79 -1.97 11.18 -6.76
N ASN A 80 -2.34 12.36 -7.24
CA ASN A 80 -2.44 12.70 -8.67
C ASN A 80 -1.23 12.27 -9.54
N PRO A 81 0.04 12.41 -9.11
CA PRO A 81 1.17 11.96 -9.92
C PRO A 81 1.37 10.43 -9.96
N ILE A 82 0.65 9.65 -9.16
CA ILE A 82 0.75 8.19 -9.07
C ILE A 82 -0.17 7.54 -10.12
N LYS A 83 0.45 6.93 -11.13
CA LYS A 83 -0.20 6.24 -12.25
C LYS A 83 -0.49 4.77 -11.96
N SER A 84 0.36 4.12 -11.15
CA SER A 84 0.20 2.72 -10.78
C SER A 84 0.89 2.43 -9.45
N VAL A 85 0.49 1.30 -8.83
CA VAL A 85 1.11 0.78 -7.61
C VAL A 85 1.51 -0.67 -7.86
N GLU A 86 2.73 -1.01 -7.47
CA GLU A 86 3.28 -2.35 -7.60
C GLU A 86 3.69 -2.88 -6.22
N VAL A 87 3.70 -4.21 -6.05
CA VAL A 87 4.33 -4.78 -4.86
C VAL A 87 5.84 -4.57 -4.98
N ALA A 88 6.49 -4.08 -3.92
CA ALA A 88 7.93 -3.94 -3.94
C ALA A 88 8.57 -5.32 -4.11
N ASN A 89 9.30 -5.51 -5.21
CA ASN A 89 10.16 -6.67 -5.38
C ASN A 89 11.36 -6.46 -4.43
N GLY A 90 11.39 -7.24 -3.35
CA GLY A 90 12.54 -7.29 -2.43
C GLY A 90 13.80 -7.79 -3.11
#